data_AF-R5INB0-F1
#
_entry.id   AF-R5INB0-F1
#
_cell.length_a   1.000
_cell.length_b   1.000
_cell.length_c   1.000
_cell.angle_alpha   90.00
_cell.angle_beta   90.00
_cell.angle_gamma   90.00
#
_symmetry.space_group_name_H-M   'P 1'
#
loop_
_entity.id
_entity.type
_entity.pdbx_description
1 polymer ?
#
loop_
_entity_poly.entity_id
_entity_poly.type
_entity_poly.pdbx_seq_one_letter_code
_entity_poly.pdbx_strand_id
1 'polypeptide(L)'
;MRRGTKKCILLLLAILLLCLLAWRLTPHTFEEITASDQNAITSLAGAATFLGVRYGRAYTESYALQNVLPEDTAFEGILMLLNSTRYQEDFRNLLPWPIEAVSAGRAFDGRSVSLMLVWGPSEDECCSLSLSGRQIVVSRPHHDGFLIYHPEDPKLLNWLAIYLANNGEKG
;
A
#
# COMPACT_ATOMS: atom_id res chain seq x y z
N MET A 1 24.27 36.87 14.55
CA MET A 1 24.69 35.81 13.60
C MET A 1 25.63 36.37 12.54
N ARG A 2 26.88 35.90 12.47
CA ARG A 2 27.85 36.30 11.42
C ARG A 2 27.30 35.95 10.03
N ARG A 3 27.57 36.80 9.03
CA ARG A 3 27.07 36.67 7.64
C ARG A 3 27.46 35.33 6.98
N GLY A 4 28.60 34.75 7.40
CA GLY A 4 29.05 33.41 6.96
C GLY A 4 28.20 32.27 7.49
N THR A 5 27.80 32.31 8.77
CA THR A 5 26.97 31.25 9.40
C THR A 5 25.60 31.11 8.72
N LYS A 6 25.01 32.22 8.27
CA LYS A 6 23.74 32.23 7.52
C LYS A 6 23.85 31.47 6.19
N LYS A 7 24.95 31.66 5.45
CA LYS A 7 25.18 30.97 4.17
C LYS A 7 25.39 29.47 4.37
N CYS A 8 26.13 29.08 5.41
CA CYS A 8 26.31 27.66 5.75
C CYS A 8 25.00 26.98 6.13
N ILE A 9 24.15 27.62 6.95
CA ILE A 9 22.84 27.08 7.33
C ILE A 9 21.94 26.90 6.10
N LEU A 10 21.88 27.92 5.22
CA LEU A 10 21.09 27.84 3.99
C LEU A 10 21.57 26.72 3.06
N LEU A 11 22.88 26.53 2.93
CA LEU A 11 23.46 25.45 2.14
C LEU A 11 23.07 24.08 2.71
N LEU A 12 23.18 23.88 4.02
CA LEU A 12 22.82 22.63 4.68
C LEU A 12 21.33 22.30 4.52
N LEU A 13 20.46 23.31 4.67
CA LEU A 13 19.02 23.14 4.44
C LEU A 13 18.71 22.77 2.99
N ALA A 14 19.40 23.38 2.02
CA ALA A 14 19.23 23.03 0.61
C ALA A 14 19.66 21.59 0.33
N ILE A 15 20.78 21.14 0.89
CA ILE A 15 21.24 19.74 0.76
C ILE A 15 20.23 18.78 1.39
N LEU A 16 19.77 19.06 2.60
CA LEU A 16 18.77 18.24 3.28
C LEU A 16 17.49 18.11 2.44
N LEU A 17 17.02 19.23 1.87
CA LEU A 17 15.83 19.24 1.03
C LEU A 17 16.02 18.44 -0.26
N LEU A 18 17.20 18.50 -0.88
CA LEU A 18 17.53 17.66 -2.04
C LEU A 18 17.57 16.18 -1.68
N CYS A 19 18.14 15.81 -0.53
CA CYS A 19 18.14 14.43 -0.05
C CYS A 19 16.70 13.93 0.20
N LEU A 20 15.86 14.74 0.83
CA LEU A 20 14.45 14.40 1.08
C LEU A 20 13.66 14.25 -0.22
N LEU A 21 13.91 15.09 -1.23
CA LEU A 21 13.29 14.98 -2.54
C LEU A 21 13.76 13.72 -3.27
N ALA A 22 15.06 13.44 -3.26
CA ALA A 22 15.60 12.25 -3.89
C ALA A 22 15.03 10.98 -3.25
N TRP A 23 14.98 10.93 -1.92
CA TRP A 23 14.34 9.85 -1.16
C TRP A 23 12.86 9.70 -1.54
N ARG A 24 12.08 10.78 -1.52
CA ARG A 24 10.64 10.76 -1.84
C ARG A 24 10.35 10.30 -3.27
N LEU A 25 11.21 10.65 -4.22
CA LEU A 25 11.02 10.34 -5.64
C LEU A 25 11.65 9.01 -6.04
N THR A 26 12.30 8.29 -5.13
CA THR A 26 12.84 6.96 -5.41
C THR A 26 11.68 5.96 -5.46
N PRO A 27 11.46 5.30 -6.61
CA PRO A 27 10.40 4.31 -6.74
C PRO A 27 10.82 2.98 -6.11
N HIS A 28 9.91 2.37 -5.37
CA HIS A 28 10.09 1.06 -4.74
C HIS A 28 9.34 -0.05 -5.47
N THR A 29 9.90 -1.25 -5.44
CA THR A 29 9.24 -2.46 -5.94
C THR A 29 8.21 -2.98 -4.94
N PHE A 30 7.38 -3.94 -5.37
CA PHE A 30 6.46 -4.63 -4.47
C PHE A 30 7.20 -5.35 -3.33
N GLU A 31 8.26 -6.08 -3.67
CA GLU A 31 9.09 -6.82 -2.69
C GLU A 31 9.78 -5.89 -1.69
N GLU A 32 10.20 -4.70 -2.13
CA GLU A 32 10.81 -3.71 -1.24
C GLU A 32 9.81 -3.15 -0.21
N ILE A 33 8.56 -2.89 -0.62
CA ILE A 33 7.55 -2.37 0.31
C ILE A 33 7.04 -3.46 1.28
N THR A 34 7.03 -4.73 0.87
CA THR A 34 6.65 -5.85 1.75
C THR A 34 7.82 -6.41 2.56
N ALA A 35 9.05 -6.05 2.21
CA ALA A 35 10.29 -6.59 2.76
C ALA A 35 10.41 -8.13 2.65
N SER A 36 9.82 -8.73 1.61
CA SER A 36 9.85 -10.17 1.38
C SER A 36 9.82 -10.50 -0.11
N ASP A 37 10.41 -11.64 -0.47
CA ASP A 37 10.38 -12.18 -1.84
C ASP A 37 8.95 -12.60 -2.17
N GLN A 38 8.47 -12.23 -3.37
CA GLN A 38 7.13 -12.64 -3.80
C GLN A 38 6.98 -14.16 -3.88
N ASN A 39 8.06 -14.89 -4.16
CA ASN A 39 8.07 -16.35 -4.24
C ASN A 39 8.00 -17.01 -2.87
N ALA A 40 8.22 -16.26 -1.79
CA ALA A 40 8.03 -16.76 -0.44
C ALA A 40 6.55 -16.81 -0.05
N ILE A 41 5.66 -16.13 -0.79
CA ILE A 41 4.23 -16.04 -0.43
C ILE A 41 3.61 -17.42 -0.64
N THR A 42 3.17 -18.04 0.46
CA THR A 42 2.56 -19.37 0.47
C THR A 42 1.04 -19.34 0.39
N SER A 43 0.41 -18.23 0.78
CA SER A 43 -1.01 -18.01 0.51
C SER A 43 -1.38 -16.53 0.51
N LEU A 44 -2.53 -16.24 -0.08
CA LEU A 44 -3.10 -14.90 -0.19
C LEU A 44 -4.59 -14.92 0.13
N ALA A 45 -5.06 -13.92 0.86
CA ALA A 45 -6.47 -13.58 0.98
C ALA A 45 -6.67 -12.13 0.56
N GLY A 46 -7.85 -11.81 0.03
CA GLY A 46 -8.12 -10.47 -0.44
C GLY A 46 -9.59 -10.14 -0.48
N ALA A 47 -9.94 -8.89 -0.24
CA ALA A 47 -11.31 -8.40 -0.35
C ALA A 47 -11.34 -7.02 -0.99
N ALA A 48 -12.23 -6.84 -1.97
CA ALA A 48 -12.61 -5.53 -2.48
C ALA A 48 -13.91 -5.11 -1.82
N THR A 49 -13.96 -3.89 -1.31
CA THR A 49 -15.16 -3.29 -0.73
C THR A 49 -15.54 -2.03 -1.51
N PHE A 50 -16.83 -1.95 -1.85
CA PHE A 50 -17.45 -0.84 -2.55
C PHE A 50 -18.51 -0.21 -1.66
N LEU A 51 -18.38 1.08 -1.44
CA LEU A 51 -19.25 1.90 -0.61
C LEU A 51 -19.78 3.06 -1.45
N GLY A 52 -21.04 3.41 -1.26
CA GLY A 52 -21.58 4.60 -1.89
C GLY A 52 -23.08 4.75 -1.69
N VAL A 53 -23.68 5.62 -2.49
CA VAL A 53 -25.12 5.86 -2.51
C VAL A 53 -25.64 5.53 -3.90
N ARG A 54 -26.65 4.66 -3.98
CA ARG A 54 -27.33 4.29 -5.21
C ARG A 54 -28.84 4.45 -5.00
N TYR A 55 -29.50 5.25 -5.84
CA TYR A 55 -30.93 5.56 -5.71
C TYR A 55 -31.34 6.09 -4.32
N GLY A 56 -30.51 6.97 -3.73
CA GLY A 56 -30.77 7.56 -2.41
C GLY A 56 -30.59 6.60 -1.23
N ARG A 57 -30.14 5.36 -1.46
CA ARG A 57 -29.82 4.39 -0.41
C ARG A 57 -28.33 4.14 -0.36
N ALA A 58 -27.78 4.10 0.86
CA ALA A 58 -26.42 3.64 1.07
C ALA A 58 -26.31 2.17 0.64
N TYR A 59 -25.20 1.81 0.02
CA TYR A 59 -24.87 0.43 -0.30
C TYR A 59 -23.45 0.11 0.15
N THR A 60 -23.27 -1.16 0.51
CA THR A 60 -21.98 -1.78 0.77
C THR A 60 -21.99 -3.11 0.03
N GLU A 61 -21.01 -3.32 -0.84
CA GLU A 61 -20.78 -4.60 -1.51
C GLU A 61 -19.33 -5.01 -1.26
N SER A 62 -19.11 -6.30 -1.00
CA SER A 62 -17.78 -6.87 -0.84
C SER A 62 -17.61 -8.14 -1.66
N TYR A 63 -16.42 -8.33 -2.20
CA TYR A 63 -16.05 -9.53 -2.94
C TYR A 63 -14.73 -10.03 -2.38
N ALA A 64 -14.69 -11.28 -1.92
CA ALA A 64 -13.57 -11.83 -1.18
C ALA A 64 -13.03 -13.11 -1.84
N LEU A 65 -11.71 -13.20 -1.87
CA LEU A 65 -10.96 -14.41 -2.13
C LEU A 65 -10.37 -14.89 -0.80
N GLN A 66 -10.60 -16.16 -0.47
CA GLN A 66 -10.10 -16.77 0.75
C GLN A 66 -9.12 -17.88 0.41
N ASN A 67 -7.98 -17.89 1.10
CA ASN A 67 -6.98 -18.95 1.05
C ASN A 67 -6.57 -19.34 -0.38
N VAL A 68 -6.19 -18.35 -1.18
CA VAL A 68 -5.69 -18.53 -2.54
C VAL A 68 -4.23 -18.97 -2.47
N LEU A 69 -3.89 -20.03 -3.19
CA LEU A 69 -2.55 -20.63 -3.19
C LEU A 69 -1.78 -20.25 -4.46
N PRO A 70 -0.44 -20.39 -4.47
CA PRO A 70 0.38 -20.08 -5.63
C PRO A 70 -0.01 -20.81 -6.93
N GLU A 71 -0.70 -21.94 -6.85
CA GLU A 71 -1.16 -22.68 -8.02
C GLU A 71 -2.44 -22.09 -8.65
N ASP A 72 -3.14 -21.19 -7.94
CA ASP A 72 -4.38 -20.57 -8.41
C ASP A 72 -4.11 -19.39 -9.35
N THR A 73 -4.87 -19.30 -10.45
CA THR A 73 -4.80 -18.16 -11.37
C THR A 73 -5.12 -16.82 -10.70
N ALA A 74 -5.94 -16.86 -9.66
CA ALA A 74 -6.30 -15.71 -8.83
C ALA A 74 -5.08 -15.13 -8.08
N PHE A 75 -4.17 -16.00 -7.65
CA PHE A 75 -2.93 -15.61 -6.96
C PHE A 75 -2.01 -14.86 -7.92
N GLU A 76 -1.74 -15.48 -9.07
CA GLU A 76 -0.87 -14.90 -10.10
C GLU A 76 -1.38 -13.54 -10.56
N GLY A 77 -2.69 -13.40 -10.81
CA GLY A 77 -3.26 -12.13 -11.26
C GLY A 77 -3.14 -11.01 -10.23
N ILE A 78 -3.27 -11.30 -8.93
CA ILE A 78 -3.08 -10.30 -7.88
C ILE A 78 -1.61 -9.88 -7.80
N LEU A 79 -0.67 -10.83 -7.79
CA LEU A 79 0.76 -10.50 -7.78
C LEU A 79 1.20 -9.75 -9.04
N MET A 80 0.66 -10.10 -10.21
CA MET A 80 0.95 -9.38 -11.45
C MET A 80 0.47 -7.93 -11.37
N LEU A 81 -0.71 -7.67 -10.80
CA LEU A 81 -1.21 -6.31 -10.59
C LEU A 81 -0.34 -5.54 -9.60
N LEU A 82 0.05 -6.14 -8.47
CA LEU A 82 0.92 -5.51 -7.49
C LEU A 82 2.32 -5.21 -8.04
N ASN A 83 2.84 -6.03 -8.95
CA ASN A 83 4.13 -5.81 -9.61
C ASN A 83 4.05 -4.91 -10.86
N SER A 84 2.85 -4.56 -11.32
CA SER A 84 2.66 -3.74 -12.53
C SER A 84 3.06 -2.27 -12.34
N THR A 85 3.32 -1.84 -11.11
CA THR A 85 3.66 -0.46 -10.77
C THR A 85 4.79 -0.40 -9.73
N ARG A 86 5.27 0.81 -9.48
CA ARG A 86 6.20 1.13 -8.40
C ARG A 86 5.52 1.97 -7.33
N TYR A 87 6.18 2.11 -6.18
CA TYR A 87 5.61 2.69 -4.98
C TYR A 87 6.52 3.78 -4.42
N GLN A 88 5.97 4.97 -4.16
CA GLN A 88 6.72 6.08 -3.58
C GLN A 88 6.40 6.22 -2.10
N GLU A 89 7.43 6.37 -1.27
CA GLU A 89 7.33 6.53 0.20
C GLU A 89 6.49 7.75 0.61
N ASP A 90 5.67 7.62 1.65
CA ASP A 90 5.01 8.75 2.28
C ASP A 90 5.95 9.49 3.26
N PHE A 91 5.93 10.83 3.31
CA PHE A 91 6.72 11.58 4.30
C PHE A 91 6.33 11.21 5.75
N ARG A 92 5.12 10.72 5.97
CA ARG A 92 4.67 10.18 7.26
C ARG A 92 5.54 9.02 7.73
N ASN A 93 6.18 8.27 6.84
CA ASN A 93 7.09 7.18 7.19
C ASN A 93 8.40 7.67 7.85
N LEU A 94 8.72 8.97 7.73
CA LEU A 94 9.89 9.57 8.39
C LEU A 94 9.61 9.97 9.84
N LEU A 95 8.37 9.84 10.31
CA LEU A 95 8.04 10.17 11.69
C LEU A 95 8.73 9.19 12.64
N PRO A 96 9.28 9.67 13.76
CA PRO A 96 10.04 8.82 14.68
C PRO A 96 9.15 7.96 15.59
N TRP A 97 7.84 7.94 15.35
CA TRP A 97 6.85 7.17 16.12
C TRP A 97 5.99 6.34 15.15
N PRO A 98 5.44 5.21 15.61
CA PRO A 98 4.63 4.33 14.76
C PRO A 98 3.37 5.04 14.26
N ILE A 99 2.96 4.71 13.04
CA ILE A 99 1.68 5.13 12.48
C ILE A 99 0.63 4.09 12.87
N GLU A 100 -0.24 4.42 13.82
CA GLU A 100 -1.28 3.48 14.30
C GLU A 100 -2.59 3.56 13.53
N ALA A 101 -2.80 4.63 12.75
CA ALA A 101 -4.02 4.85 12.00
C ALA A 101 -3.78 5.60 10.70
N VAL A 102 -4.42 5.15 9.63
CA VAL A 102 -4.37 5.79 8.32
C VAL A 102 -5.78 5.96 7.78
N SER A 103 -6.15 7.21 7.45
CA SER A 103 -7.39 7.51 6.75
C SER A 103 -7.16 7.49 5.23
N ALA A 104 -8.15 7.01 4.48
CA ALA A 104 -8.17 7.02 3.01
C ALA A 104 -8.05 8.43 2.38
N GLY A 105 -8.25 9.48 3.19
CA GLY A 105 -8.06 10.87 2.79
C GLY A 105 -9.08 11.36 1.76
N ARG A 106 -8.80 12.51 1.15
CA ARG A 106 -9.74 13.20 0.23
C ARG A 106 -9.96 12.50 -1.10
N ALA A 107 -9.07 11.59 -1.48
CA ALA A 107 -9.15 10.87 -2.74
C ALA A 107 -9.97 9.57 -2.64
N PHE A 108 -10.54 9.28 -1.47
CA PHE A 108 -11.41 8.13 -1.29
C PHE A 108 -12.70 8.29 -2.10
N ASP A 109 -13.00 7.31 -2.95
CA ASP A 109 -14.15 7.33 -3.85
C ASP A 109 -15.15 6.20 -3.57
N GLY A 110 -15.07 5.61 -2.37
CA GLY A 110 -15.91 4.50 -1.97
C GLY A 110 -15.28 3.12 -2.22
N ARG A 111 -14.13 3.04 -2.90
CA ARG A 111 -13.45 1.77 -3.17
C ARG A 111 -12.28 1.55 -2.21
N SER A 112 -12.17 0.33 -1.72
CA SER A 112 -11.00 -0.13 -0.97
C SER A 112 -10.70 -1.58 -1.30
N VAL A 113 -9.42 -1.93 -1.21
CA VAL A 113 -8.95 -3.31 -1.33
C VAL A 113 -8.10 -3.61 -0.10
N SER A 114 -8.37 -4.74 0.54
CA SER A 114 -7.53 -5.27 1.62
C SER A 114 -6.97 -6.61 1.16
N LEU A 115 -5.66 -6.80 1.27
CA LEU A 115 -4.97 -8.05 0.96
C LEU A 115 -4.19 -8.51 2.19
N MET A 116 -4.14 -9.82 2.41
CA MET A 116 -3.29 -10.47 3.39
C MET A 116 -2.39 -11.44 2.64
N LEU A 117 -1.09 -11.26 2.79
CA LEU A 117 -0.06 -12.12 2.24
C LEU A 117 0.52 -12.94 3.39
N VAL A 118 0.70 -14.24 3.18
CA VAL A 118 1.21 -15.16 4.19
C VAL A 118 2.45 -15.84 3.61
N TRP A 119 3.55 -15.84 4.36
CA TRP A 119 4.81 -16.52 4.05
C TRP A 119 4.97 -17.79 4.87
N GLY A 120 4.35 -17.85 6.04
CA GLY A 120 4.40 -18.99 6.95
C GLY A 120 3.37 -18.89 8.08
N PRO A 121 3.37 -19.86 9.02
CA PRO A 121 2.28 -20.02 9.98
C PRO A 121 2.23 -18.98 11.11
N SER A 122 3.25 -18.14 11.31
CA SER A 122 3.29 -17.19 12.42
C SER A 122 2.89 -15.75 12.02
N GLU A 123 2.51 -14.93 13.00
CA GLU A 123 2.07 -13.54 12.77
C GLU A 123 3.19 -12.65 12.18
N ASP A 124 4.44 -12.95 12.50
CA ASP A 124 5.64 -12.34 11.92
C ASP A 124 5.99 -12.89 10.53
N GLU A 125 5.15 -13.75 9.97
CA GLU A 125 5.25 -14.25 8.61
C GLU A 125 4.03 -13.84 7.78
N CYS A 126 3.39 -12.72 8.12
CA CYS A 126 2.27 -12.14 7.37
C CYS A 126 2.48 -10.66 7.03
N CYS A 127 1.88 -10.21 5.93
CA CYS A 127 1.83 -8.80 5.56
C CYS A 127 0.45 -8.40 5.07
N SER A 128 -0.08 -7.31 5.63
CA SER A 128 -1.37 -6.76 5.22
C SER A 128 -1.18 -5.54 4.35
N LEU A 129 -1.89 -5.48 3.22
CA LEU A 129 -1.95 -4.33 2.33
C LEU A 129 -3.37 -3.76 2.34
N SER A 130 -3.50 -2.46 2.52
CA SER A 130 -4.78 -1.76 2.45
C SER A 130 -4.68 -0.61 1.45
N LEU A 131 -5.38 -0.74 0.32
CA LEU A 131 -5.44 0.27 -0.73
C LEU A 131 -6.74 1.04 -0.62
N SER A 132 -6.63 2.36 -0.53
CA SER A 132 -7.79 3.26 -0.56
C SER A 132 -7.37 4.64 -1.06
N GLY A 133 -8.22 5.26 -1.87
CA GLY A 133 -7.87 6.52 -2.53
C GLY A 133 -6.62 6.39 -3.40
N ARG A 134 -5.53 7.08 -3.03
CA ARG A 134 -4.25 7.12 -3.78
C ARG A 134 -3.06 6.56 -3.00
N GLN A 135 -3.32 5.75 -1.98
CA GLN A 135 -2.26 5.19 -1.15
C GLN A 135 -2.49 3.71 -0.93
N ILE A 136 -1.39 3.02 -0.69
CA ILE A 136 -1.32 1.67 -0.14
C ILE A 136 -0.69 1.77 1.24
N VAL A 137 -1.35 1.17 2.22
CA VAL A 137 -0.88 1.06 3.60
C VAL A 137 -0.38 -0.35 3.79
N VAL A 138 0.82 -0.49 4.32
CA VAL A 138 1.53 -1.76 4.48
C VAL A 138 1.78 -1.98 5.96
N SER A 139 1.33 -3.13 6.47
CA SER A 139 1.78 -3.67 7.75
C SER A 139 2.67 -4.86 7.42
N ARG A 140 3.96 -4.74 7.70
CA ARG A 140 4.96 -5.79 7.43
C ARG A 140 5.46 -6.40 8.74
N PRO A 141 6.05 -7.60 8.72
CA PRO A 141 6.70 -8.18 9.87
C PRO A 141 7.78 -7.27 10.45
N HIS A 142 7.96 -7.37 11.76
CA HIS A 142 9.05 -6.70 12.47
C HIS A 142 9.11 -5.17 12.28
N HIS A 143 7.99 -4.55 11.89
CA HIS A 143 7.83 -3.11 11.81
C HIS A 143 6.72 -2.65 12.74
N ASP A 144 7.01 -1.65 13.56
CA ASP A 144 6.02 -1.09 14.48
C ASP A 144 5.14 -0.06 13.74
N GLY A 145 3.83 -0.30 13.73
CA GLY A 145 2.86 0.49 12.99
C GLY A 145 2.93 0.34 11.47
N PHE A 146 2.17 1.19 10.78
CA PHE A 146 2.01 1.15 9.34
C PHE A 146 3.08 1.93 8.57
N LEU A 147 3.36 1.48 7.36
CA LEU A 147 4.05 2.24 6.32
C LEU A 147 3.05 2.64 5.24
N ILE A 148 3.25 3.81 4.65
CA ILE A 148 2.36 4.34 3.63
C ILE A 148 3.16 4.57 2.37
N TYR A 149 2.64 4.10 1.25
CA TYR A 149 3.21 4.33 -0.06
C TYR A 149 2.15 4.81 -1.04
N HIS A 150 2.60 5.38 -2.15
CA HIS A 150 1.76 5.80 -3.26
C HIS A 150 2.13 5.01 -4.51
N PRO A 151 1.20 4.21 -5.06
CA PRO A 151 1.40 3.61 -6.37
C PRO A 151 1.61 4.71 -7.42
N GLU A 152 2.61 4.54 -8.30
CA GLU A 152 2.85 5.46 -9.39
C GLU A 152 1.70 5.43 -10.41
N ASP A 153 1.12 4.25 -10.64
CA ASP A 153 -0.10 4.12 -11.42
C ASP A 153 -1.35 4.32 -10.55
N PRO A 154 -2.07 5.46 -10.71
CA PRO A 154 -3.23 5.76 -9.89
C PRO A 154 -4.42 4.82 -10.11
N LYS A 155 -4.38 3.96 -11.13
CA LYS A 155 -5.46 3.02 -11.44
C LYS A 155 -5.27 1.65 -10.76
N LEU A 156 -4.15 1.39 -10.06
CA LEU A 156 -3.89 0.13 -9.34
C LEU A 156 -5.08 -0.33 -8.50
N LEU A 157 -5.62 0.56 -7.67
CA LEU A 157 -6.79 0.30 -6.84
C LEU A 157 -8.00 -0.17 -7.67
N ASN A 158 -8.25 0.48 -8.81
CA ASN A 158 -9.35 0.12 -9.68
C ASN A 158 -9.18 -1.29 -10.27
N TRP A 159 -7.97 -1.63 -10.75
CA TRP A 159 -7.74 -2.95 -11.33
C TRP A 159 -7.82 -4.06 -10.28
N LEU A 160 -7.24 -3.87 -9.10
CA LEU A 160 -7.38 -4.83 -8.00
C LEU A 160 -8.85 -4.99 -7.57
N ALA A 161 -9.59 -3.89 -7.45
CA ALA A 161 -10.99 -3.94 -7.06
C ALA A 161 -11.85 -4.70 -8.10
N ILE A 162 -11.64 -4.43 -9.40
CA ILE A 162 -12.34 -5.16 -10.48
C ILE A 162 -11.92 -6.62 -10.50
N TYR A 163 -10.63 -6.91 -10.32
CA TYR A 163 -10.11 -8.27 -10.32
C TYR A 163 -10.74 -9.10 -9.20
N LEU A 164 -10.77 -8.56 -7.98
CA LEU A 164 -11.42 -9.20 -6.84
C LEU A 164 -12.94 -9.32 -7.02
N ALA A 165 -13.60 -8.33 -7.63
CA ALA A 165 -15.03 -8.43 -7.91
C ALA A 165 -15.38 -9.51 -8.93
N ASN A 166 -14.48 -9.79 -9.88
CA ASN A 166 -14.70 -10.79 -10.92
C ASN A 166 -14.34 -12.22 -10.49
N ASN A 167 -13.38 -12.36 -9.57
CA ASN A 167 -12.86 -13.67 -9.16
C ASN A 167 -13.28 -14.07 -7.74
N GLY A 168 -13.66 -13.10 -6.90
CA GLY A 168 -14.03 -13.32 -5.51
C GLY A 168 -15.51 -13.65 -5.33
N GLU A 169 -15.82 -14.33 -4.22
CA GLU A 169 -17.18 -14.58 -3.80
C GLU A 169 -17.81 -13.33 -3.23
N LYS A 170 -19.06 -13.07 -3.60
CA LYS A 170 -19.81 -11.93 -3.06
C LYS A 170 -20.18 -12.20 -1.60
N GLY A 171 -19.81 -11.28 -0.72
CA GLY A 171 -20.19 -11.25 0.70
C GLY A 171 -21.54 -10.61 0.97
#